data_AF-A0A2G4G3P3-F1
#
_entry.id   AF-A0A2G4G3P3-F1
#
_cell.length_a   1.000
_cell.length_b   1.000
_cell.length_c   1.000
_cell.angle_alpha   90.00
_cell.angle_beta   90.00
_cell.angle_gamma   90.00
#
_symmetry.space_group_name_H-M   'P 1'
#
loop_
_entity.id
_entity.type
_entity.pdbx_description
1 polymer ?
#
loop_
_entity_poly.entity_id
_entity_poly.type
_entity_poly.pdbx_seq_one_letter_code
_entity_poly.pdbx_strand_id
1 'polypeptide(L)'
;GLIKVAPDAQQTDAYQTNRNLLLSGEAEADSMPGLEIEANDVKCSHGATTGQVNPEELFYLLARGIPLSVAQELLAEGFLEEVLSKVDDEESASVVREMFRQKFHQS
;
A
#
# COMPACT_ATOMS: atom_id res chain seq x y z
N GLY A 1 12.76 0.68 -3.68
CA GLY A 1 13.09 -0.70 -3.26
C GLY A 1 13.91 -1.37 -4.33
N LEU A 2 14.89 -2.18 -3.96
CA LEU A 2 15.78 -2.88 -4.90
C LEU A 2 15.85 -4.36 -4.54
N ILE A 3 15.49 -5.24 -5.46
CA ILE A 3 15.78 -6.67 -5.34
C ILE A 3 17.15 -6.92 -5.97
N LYS A 4 18.06 -7.53 -5.22
CA LYS A 4 19.34 -8.02 -5.72
C LYS A 4 19.36 -9.54 -5.65
N VAL A 5 19.73 -10.19 -6.75
CA VAL A 5 19.91 -11.64 -6.83
C VAL A 5 21.34 -11.94 -7.24
N ALA A 6 22.10 -12.52 -6.32
CA ALA A 6 23.49 -12.87 -6.51
C ALA A 6 23.68 -14.01 -7.53
N PRO A 7 24.87 -14.17 -8.12
CA PRO A 7 25.10 -15.17 -9.18
C PRO A 7 24.85 -16.62 -8.77
N ASP A 8 25.04 -16.95 -7.50
CA ASP A 8 24.82 -18.27 -6.91
C ASP A 8 23.39 -18.50 -6.40
N ALA A 9 22.55 -17.45 -6.37
CA ALA A 9 21.17 -17.50 -5.90
C ALA A 9 20.18 -17.99 -6.97
N GLN A 10 20.49 -19.14 -7.58
CA GLN A 10 19.59 -19.80 -8.52
C GLN A 10 18.29 -20.24 -7.82
N GLN A 11 17.23 -20.40 -8.60
CA GLN A 11 15.87 -20.75 -8.18
C GLN A 11 15.21 -19.73 -7.24
N THR A 12 15.77 -18.52 -7.12
CA THR A 12 15.15 -17.42 -6.37
C THR A 12 13.78 -17.08 -6.96
N ASP A 13 12.76 -17.04 -6.09
CA ASP A 13 11.43 -16.51 -6.39
C ASP A 13 11.18 -15.28 -5.52
N ALA A 14 11.16 -14.10 -6.15
CA ALA A 14 11.04 -12.82 -5.45
C ALA A 14 9.98 -11.92 -6.10
N TYR A 15 9.15 -11.31 -5.26
CA TYR A 15 8.10 -10.38 -5.68
C TYR A 15 8.09 -9.12 -4.83
N GLN A 16 8.03 -7.95 -5.46
CA GLN A 16 7.87 -6.67 -4.78
C GLN A 16 6.62 -5.95 -5.28
N THR A 17 5.72 -5.58 -4.37
CA THR A 17 4.57 -4.70 -4.68
C THR A 17 4.72 -3.38 -3.96
N ASN A 18 4.44 -2.29 -4.66
CA ASN A 18 4.23 -0.97 -4.09
C ASN A 18 2.83 -0.49 -4.52
N ARG A 19 1.97 -0.17 -3.55
CA ARG A 19 0.66 0.41 -3.81
C ARG A 19 0.60 1.76 -3.12
N ASN A 20 0.22 2.80 -3.86
CA ASN A 20 0.05 4.15 -3.33
C ASN A 20 -1.41 4.58 -3.51
N LEU A 21 -2.01 5.08 -2.43
CA LEU A 21 -3.32 5.72 -2.44
C LEU A 21 -3.14 7.23 -2.23
N LEU A 22 -3.54 8.02 -3.22
CA LEU A 22 -3.52 9.48 -3.16
C LEU A 22 -4.85 9.98 -2.61
N LEU A 23 -4.79 10.74 -1.50
CA LEU A 23 -5.97 11.24 -0.78
C LEU A 23 -6.40 12.65 -1.23
N SER A 24 -5.55 13.36 -1.97
CA SER A 24 -5.84 14.69 -2.51
C SER A 24 -5.26 14.85 -3.92
N GLY A 25 -5.73 15.86 -4.65
CA GLY A 25 -5.23 16.18 -6.00
C GLY A 25 -3.82 16.76 -6.02
N GLU A 26 -3.31 17.23 -4.88
CA GLU A 26 -1.95 17.77 -4.71
C GLU A 26 -0.97 16.71 -4.17
N ALA A 27 -1.46 15.52 -3.82
CA ALA A 27 -0.61 14.45 -3.31
C ALA A 27 0.20 13.80 -4.43
N GLU A 28 1.46 13.49 -4.12
CA GLU A 28 2.40 12.85 -5.04
C GLU A 28 2.98 11.58 -4.39
N ALA A 29 3.27 10.57 -5.21
CA ALA A 29 3.89 9.32 -4.77
C ALA A 29 4.87 8.81 -5.82
N ASP A 30 6.17 8.94 -5.55
CA ASP A 30 7.24 8.46 -6.41
C ASP A 30 7.62 7.01 -6.10
N SER A 31 7.45 6.13 -7.09
CA SER A 31 7.81 4.72 -6.97
C SER A 31 8.81 4.31 -8.04
N MET A 32 10.08 4.15 -7.63
CA MET A 32 11.15 3.61 -8.47
C MET A 32 11.65 2.26 -7.90
N PRO A 33 10.96 1.14 -8.22
CA PRO A 33 11.44 -0.19 -7.87
C PRO A 33 12.51 -0.66 -8.87
N GLY A 34 13.62 -1.21 -8.37
CA GLY A 34 14.72 -1.73 -9.20
C GLY A 34 14.92 -3.24 -9.03
N LEU A 35 15.48 -3.87 -10.06
CA LEU A 35 15.91 -5.28 -10.07
C LEU A 35 17.36 -5.34 -10.56
N GLU A 36 18.21 -6.05 -9.82
CA GLU A 36 19.59 -6.36 -10.19
C GLU A 36 19.76 -7.88 -10.09
N ILE A 37 19.75 -8.57 -11.23
CA ILE A 37 19.68 -10.02 -11.30
C ILE A 37 20.93 -10.55 -12.00
N GLU A 38 21.77 -11.28 -11.26
CA GLU A 38 22.99 -11.90 -11.78
C GLU A 38 22.87 -13.43 -11.92
N ALA A 39 21.66 -13.99 -11.74
CA ALA A 39 21.34 -15.41 -11.87
C ALA A 39 20.35 -15.66 -13.04
N ASN A 40 20.44 -16.82 -13.70
CA ASN A 40 19.69 -17.11 -14.93
C ASN A 40 18.46 -18.01 -14.72
N ASP A 41 18.43 -18.81 -13.65
CA ASP A 41 17.28 -19.67 -13.30
C ASP A 41 16.49 -19.03 -12.15
N VAL A 42 15.78 -17.93 -12.40
CA VAL A 42 15.05 -17.19 -11.34
C VAL A 42 13.71 -16.67 -11.81
N LYS A 43 12.81 -16.40 -10.86
CA LYS A 43 11.56 -15.67 -11.06
C LYS A 43 11.58 -14.43 -10.19
N CYS A 44 11.68 -13.26 -10.82
CA CYS A 44 11.70 -12.00 -10.10
C CYS A 44 10.75 -11.03 -10.78
N SER A 45 9.85 -10.42 -10.01
CA SER A 45 8.96 -9.40 -10.52
C SER A 45 8.72 -8.28 -9.51
N HIS A 46 8.38 -7.12 -10.04
CA HIS A 46 8.02 -5.96 -9.26
C HIS A 46 6.80 -5.28 -9.89
N GLY A 47 5.94 -4.70 -9.07
CA GLY A 47 4.77 -3.95 -9.50
C GLY A 47 4.60 -2.70 -8.65
N ALA A 48 4.32 -1.57 -9.29
CA ALA A 48 3.95 -0.34 -8.63
C ALA A 48 2.63 0.16 -9.19
N THR A 49 1.67 0.47 -8.32
CA THR A 49 0.38 1.05 -8.68
C THR A 49 0.12 2.29 -7.85
N THR A 50 -0.25 3.39 -8.50
CA THR A 50 -0.66 4.63 -7.83
C THR A 50 -2.08 4.95 -8.28
N GLY A 51 -2.99 5.17 -7.33
CA GLY A 51 -4.39 5.49 -7.60
C GLY A 51 -4.94 6.48 -6.59
N GLN A 52 -5.99 7.20 -6.98
CA GLN A 52 -6.79 8.00 -6.05
C GLN A 52 -7.89 7.16 -5.42
N VAL A 53 -8.53 7.69 -4.38
CA VAL A 53 -9.76 7.12 -3.82
C VAL A 53 -10.79 6.87 -4.93
N ASN A 54 -11.34 5.65 -4.98
CA ASN A 54 -12.30 5.26 -6.02
C ASN A 54 -13.57 6.14 -5.90
N PRO A 55 -13.91 6.95 -6.92
CA PRO A 55 -15.06 7.84 -6.86
C PRO A 55 -16.39 7.11 -6.69
N GLU A 56 -16.52 5.88 -7.20
CA GLU A 56 -17.74 5.07 -7.08
C GLU A 56 -17.94 4.57 -5.64
N GLU A 57 -16.87 4.09 -5.00
CA GLU A 57 -16.89 3.67 -3.59
C GLU A 57 -17.18 4.85 -2.67
N LEU A 58 -16.54 5.99 -2.94
CA LEU A 58 -16.79 7.23 -2.21
C LEU A 58 -18.25 7.67 -2.35
N PHE A 59 -18.76 7.72 -3.59
CA PHE A 59 -20.16 8.05 -3.86
C PHE A 59 -21.13 7.11 -3.14
N TYR A 60 -20.83 5.80 -3.12
CA TYR A 60 -21.66 4.80 -2.46
C TYR A 60 -21.74 4.98 -0.93
N LEU A 61 -20.64 5.39 -0.29
CA LEU A 61 -20.62 5.73 1.14
C LEU A 61 -21.39 7.03 1.41
N LEU A 62 -21.16 8.07 0.61
CA LEU A 62 -21.87 9.34 0.70
C LEU A 62 -23.39 9.16 0.53
N ALA A 63 -23.83 8.33 -0.42
CA ALA A 63 -25.24 8.03 -0.66
C ALA A 63 -25.93 7.34 0.53
N ARG A 64 -25.17 6.75 1.46
CA ARG A 64 -25.67 6.22 2.74
C ARG A 64 -25.70 7.23 3.88
N GLY A 65 -25.40 8.50 3.59
CA GLY A 65 -25.35 9.56 4.58
C GLY A 65 -24.07 9.58 5.41
N ILE A 66 -23.02 8.85 4.99
CA ILE A 66 -21.72 8.91 5.65
C ILE A 66 -21.05 10.24 5.25
N PRO A 67 -20.57 11.06 6.21
CA PRO A 67 -19.86 12.29 5.89
C PRO A 67 -18.62 12.05 5.04
N LEU A 68 -18.27 13.01 4.18
CA LEU A 68 -17.12 12.90 3.27
C LEU A 68 -15.81 12.53 3.98
N SER A 69 -15.50 13.21 5.08
CA SER A 69 -14.29 12.96 5.88
C SER A 69 -14.24 11.53 6.41
N VAL A 70 -15.36 11.03 6.94
CA VAL A 70 -15.49 9.66 7.44
C VAL A 70 -15.40 8.64 6.30
N ALA A 71 -15.99 8.93 5.14
CA ALA A 71 -15.92 8.04 3.98
C ALA A 71 -14.48 7.92 3.45
N GLN A 72 -13.74 9.02 3.36
CA GLN A 72 -12.33 9.02 2.97
C GLN A 72 -11.46 8.26 3.99
N GLU A 73 -11.70 8.45 5.28
CA GLU A 73 -11.03 7.72 6.35
C GLU A 73 -11.26 6.21 6.23
N LEU A 74 -12.51 5.78 6.05
CA LEU A 74 -12.85 4.35 5.90
C LEU A 74 -12.17 3.71 4.70
N LEU A 75 -12.09 4.41 3.56
CA LEU A 75 -11.43 3.90 2.36
C LEU A 75 -9.92 3.81 2.55
N ALA A 76 -9.32 4.78 3.23
CA ALA A 76 -7.89 4.77 3.55
C ALA A 76 -7.54 3.72 4.62
N GLU A 77 -8.37 3.52 5.64
CA GLU A 77 -8.24 2.43 6.62
C GLU A 77 -8.32 1.07 5.93
N GLY A 78 -9.30 0.87 5.03
CA GLY A 78 -9.45 -0.37 4.26
C GLY A 78 -8.22 -0.69 3.42
N PHE A 79 -7.61 0.32 2.79
CA PHE A 79 -6.36 0.19 2.06
C PHE A 79 -5.18 -0.23 2.97
N LEU A 80 -5.08 0.35 4.17
CA LEU A 80 -4.05 0.00 5.15
C LEU A 80 -4.23 -1.43 5.70
N GLU A 81 -5.46 -1.86 5.90
CA GLU A 81 -5.79 -3.17 6.47
C GLU A 81 -5.33 -4.34 5.59
N GLU A 82 -5.21 -4.15 4.26
CA GLU A 82 -4.61 -5.16 3.36
C GLU A 82 -3.16 -5.53 3.73
N VAL A 83 -2.45 -4.61 4.40
CA VAL A 83 -1.08 -4.83 4.88
C VAL A 83 -1.09 -5.29 6.33
N LEU A 84 -1.88 -4.64 7.19
CA LEU A 84 -1.91 -4.95 8.62
C LEU A 84 -2.47 -6.35 8.92
N SER A 85 -3.42 -6.85 8.12
CA SER A 85 -3.94 -8.22 8.26
C SER A 85 -2.91 -9.33 8.05
N LYS A 86 -1.71 -9.01 7.54
CA LYS A 86 -0.58 -9.94 7.38
C LYS A 86 0.42 -9.90 8.54
N VAL A 87 0.23 -8.99 9.50
CA VAL A 87 1.08 -8.85 10.68
C VAL A 87 0.51 -9.74 11.78
N ASP A 88 1.26 -10.76 12.19
CA ASP A 88 0.81 -11.68 13.24
C ASP A 88 0.80 -11.03 14.64
N ASP A 89 1.61 -9.99 14.84
CA ASP A 89 1.69 -9.25 16.10
C ASP A 89 0.60 -8.18 16.20
N GLU A 90 -0.52 -8.55 16.82
CA GLU A 90 -1.69 -7.68 16.96
C GLU A 90 -1.40 -6.41 17.80
N GLU A 91 -0.43 -6.46 18.73
CA GLU A 91 -0.05 -5.30 19.52
C GLU A 91 0.60 -4.23 18.63
N SER A 92 1.59 -4.60 17.82
CA SER A 92 2.18 -3.70 16.82
C SER A 92 1.16 -3.21 15.79
N ALA A 93 0.32 -4.11 15.28
CA ALA A 93 -0.72 -3.73 14.31
C ALA A 93 -1.67 -2.67 14.90
N SER A 94 -2.09 -2.86 16.15
CA SER A 94 -2.95 -1.91 16.88
C SER A 94 -2.28 -0.54 17.06
N VAL A 95 -0.98 -0.52 17.39
CA VAL A 95 -0.21 0.73 17.48
C VAL A 95 -0.20 1.45 16.14
N VAL A 96 0.02 0.73 15.03
CA VAL A 96 0.04 1.35 13.69
C VAL A 96 -1.34 1.89 13.29
N ARG A 97 -2.44 1.18 13.61
CA ARG A 97 -3.81 1.68 13.37
C ARG A 97 -4.07 2.99 14.11
N GLU A 98 -3.67 3.07 15.38
CA GLU A 98 -3.83 4.29 16.18
C GLU A 98 -2.97 5.45 15.61
N MET A 99 -1.71 5.17 15.25
CA MET A 99 -0.85 6.16 14.60
C MET A 99 -1.43 6.68 13.29
N PHE A 100 -2.06 5.80 12.50
CA PHE A 100 -2.72 6.17 11.25
C PHE A 100 -3.86 7.17 11.51
N ARG A 101 -4.79 6.85 12.43
CA ARG A 101 -5.93 7.72 12.77
C ARG A 101 -5.48 9.11 13.20
N GLN A 102 -4.49 9.16 14.08
CA GLN A 102 -3.94 10.43 14.57
C GLN A 102 -3.37 11.29 13.44
N LYS A 103 -2.66 10.68 12.47
CA LYS A 103 -2.12 11.41 11.31
C LYS A 103 -3.19 11.80 10.30
N PHE A 104 -4.18 10.94 10.08
CA PHE A 104 -5.25 11.18 9.12
C PHE A 104 -6.06 12.43 9.50
N HIS A 105 -6.37 12.61 10.79
CA HIS A 105 -7.09 13.82 11.27
C HIS A 105 -6.23 15.09 11.37
N GLN A 106 -4.91 14.98 11.18
CA GLN A 106 -3.98 16.13 11.16
C GLN A 106 -3.68 16.65 9.74
N SER A 107 -4.11 15.92 8.70
CA SER A 107 -3.92 16.28 7.28
C SER A 107 -5.16 16.98 6.73
#